data_AF-A0A1W1Y5Z2-F1
#
_entry.id   AF-A0A1W1Y5Z2-F1
#
_cell.length_a   1.000
_cell.length_b   1.000
_cell.length_c   1.000
_cell.angle_alpha   90.00
_cell.angle_beta   90.00
_cell.angle_gamma   90.00
#
_symmetry.space_group_name_H-M   'P 1'
#
loop_
_entity.id
_entity.type
_entity.pdbx_description
1 polymer ?
#
loop_
_entity_poly.entity_id
_entity_poly.type
_entity_poly.pdbx_seq_one_letter_code
_entity_poly.pdbx_strand_id
1 'polypeptide(L)'
;MATFPEPILKLPEADIPLKGIKAYLSQSETHQIIFMEFSEDVELPEHSHEGQWGIVLEGKIELTIDGVKKTFVKGDRYFIPEGVRHSGKIYAGYADMTYFDQKSRYKIKER
;
A
#
# COMPACT_ATOMS: atom_id res chain seq x y z
N MET A 1 13.51 -10.76 -10.98
CA MET A 1 13.64 -9.38 -11.48
C MET A 1 13.36 -8.44 -10.32
N ALA A 2 13.96 -7.25 -10.27
CA ALA A 2 13.61 -6.27 -9.26
C ALA A 2 12.17 -5.78 -9.51
N THR A 3 11.33 -5.72 -8.46
CA THR A 3 9.94 -5.27 -8.55
C THR A 3 9.86 -3.80 -8.99
N PHE A 4 10.76 -2.96 -8.46
CA PHE A 4 10.80 -1.54 -8.76
C PHE A 4 12.11 -1.15 -9.47
N PRO A 5 12.04 -0.28 -10.49
CA PRO A 5 13.22 0.28 -11.15
C PRO A 5 13.92 1.32 -10.28
N GLU A 6 15.17 1.64 -10.63
CA GLU A 6 16.04 2.56 -9.89
C GLU A 6 15.40 3.93 -9.53
N PRO A 7 14.60 4.59 -10.40
CA PRO A 7 13.96 5.86 -10.03
C PRO A 7 13.03 5.76 -8.81
N ILE A 8 12.31 4.64 -8.65
CA ILE A 8 11.45 4.41 -7.48
C ILE A 8 12.29 4.09 -6.25
N LEU A 9 13.35 3.29 -6.41
CA LEU A 9 14.25 2.93 -5.32
C LEU A 9 15.01 4.14 -4.72
N LYS A 10 15.08 5.25 -5.46
CA LYS A 10 15.70 6.52 -5.02
C LYS A 10 14.74 7.46 -4.29
N LEU A 11 13.45 7.16 -4.27
CA LEU A 11 12.47 7.95 -3.50
C LEU A 11 12.74 7.82 -1.99
N PRO A 12 12.31 8.79 -1.18
CA PRO A 12 12.31 8.65 0.27
C PRO A 12 11.50 7.43 0.71
N GLU A 13 11.92 6.75 1.76
CA GLU A 13 11.13 5.66 2.34
C GLU A 13 9.97 6.23 3.17
N ALA A 14 8.80 5.60 3.11
CA ALA A 14 7.68 5.91 3.97
C ALA A 14 7.88 5.34 5.38
N ASP A 15 7.54 6.11 6.40
CA ASP A 15 7.49 5.64 7.79
C ASP A 15 6.18 4.89 8.03
N ILE A 16 6.23 3.57 7.86
CA ILE A 16 5.09 2.67 8.07
C ILE A 16 5.45 1.73 9.23
N PRO A 17 4.68 1.73 10.34
CA PRO A 17 5.01 0.96 11.54
C PRO A 17 4.62 -0.52 11.41
N LEU A 18 5.04 -1.16 10.32
CA LEU A 18 4.81 -2.57 10.02
C LEU A 18 6.16 -3.26 9.79
N LYS A 19 6.30 -4.48 10.31
CA LYS A 19 7.50 -5.28 10.09
C LYS A 19 7.49 -5.88 8.69
N GLY A 20 8.66 -6.00 8.07
CA GLY A 20 8.80 -6.64 6.76
C GLY A 20 8.23 -5.83 5.59
N ILE A 21 7.90 -4.54 5.79
CA ILE A 21 7.55 -3.65 4.68
C ILE A 21 8.76 -2.81 4.27
N LYS A 22 8.92 -2.63 2.96
CA LYS A 22 9.70 -1.53 2.40
C LYS A 22 8.79 -0.73 1.48
N ALA A 23 8.74 0.58 1.69
CA ALA A 23 7.78 1.45 1.04
C ALA A 23 8.47 2.73 0.57
N TYR A 24 8.30 3.05 -0.71
CA TYR A 24 8.89 4.23 -1.34
C TYR A 24 7.82 5.28 -1.60
N LEU A 25 8.04 6.51 -1.14
CA LEU A 25 7.06 7.59 -1.09
C LEU A 25 7.33 8.63 -2.17
N SER A 26 6.35 8.82 -3.06
CA SER A 26 6.29 9.97 -3.97
C SER A 26 5.26 10.97 -3.45
N GLN A 27 5.72 12.17 -3.11
CA GLN A 27 4.90 13.23 -2.54
C GLN A 27 4.39 14.18 -3.64
N SER A 28 3.09 14.47 -3.61
CA SER A 28 2.45 15.54 -4.39
C SER A 28 1.83 16.60 -3.45
N GLU A 29 1.27 17.67 -4.00
CA GLU A 29 0.59 18.71 -3.22
C GLU A 29 -0.72 18.20 -2.59
N THR A 30 -1.41 17.29 -3.28
CA THR A 30 -2.74 16.80 -2.89
C THR A 30 -2.77 15.35 -2.44
N HIS A 31 -1.80 14.54 -2.85
CA HIS A 31 -1.85 13.09 -2.72
C HIS A 31 -0.46 12.48 -2.47
N GLN A 32 -0.44 11.18 -2.18
CA GLN A 32 0.78 10.39 -2.12
C GLN A 32 0.65 9.15 -3.01
N ILE A 33 1.75 8.78 -3.66
CA ILE A 33 1.89 7.47 -4.31
C ILE A 33 2.93 6.70 -3.52
N ILE A 34 2.57 5.51 -3.07
CA ILE A 34 3.46 4.62 -2.32
C ILE A 34 3.70 3.36 -3.14
N PHE A 35 4.97 2.96 -3.26
CA PHE A 35 5.37 1.70 -3.86
C PHE A 35 5.83 0.76 -2.75
N MET A 36 5.09 -0.31 -2.49
CA MET A 36 5.30 -1.16 -1.31
C MET A 36 5.71 -2.57 -1.70
N GLU A 37 6.65 -3.15 -0.96
CA GLU A 37 6.99 -4.57 -1.00
C GLU A 37 6.95 -5.15 0.41
N PHE A 38 6.42 -6.36 0.54
CA PHE A 38 6.24 -7.05 1.82
C PHE A 38 7.00 -8.38 1.81
N SER A 39 7.96 -8.52 2.73
CA SER A 39 8.76 -9.73 2.91
C SER A 39 8.18 -10.70 3.95
N GLU A 40 7.16 -10.27 4.70
CA GLU A 40 6.50 -11.04 5.75
C GLU A 40 4.97 -10.95 5.58
N ASP A 41 4.26 -11.94 6.10
CA ASP A 41 2.80 -11.86 6.24
C ASP A 41 2.46 -10.74 7.23
N VAL A 42 1.53 -9.86 6.86
CA VAL A 42 1.06 -8.75 7.67
C VAL A 42 -0.45 -8.81 7.81
N GLU A 43 -0.93 -8.81 9.05
CA GLU A 43 -2.33 -8.56 9.37
C GLU A 43 -2.51 -7.04 9.55
N LEU A 44 -3.36 -6.44 8.72
CA LEU A 44 -3.70 -5.03 8.76
C LEU A 44 -5.02 -4.84 9.52
N PRO A 45 -4.99 -4.26 10.75
CA PRO A 45 -6.20 -4.03 11.53
C PRO A 45 -7.21 -3.15 10.78
N GLU A 46 -8.48 -3.24 11.18
CA GLU A 46 -9.51 -2.40 10.60
C GLU A 46 -9.26 -0.91 10.87
N HIS A 47 -9.31 -0.10 9.82
CA HIS A 47 -9.14 1.35 9.87
C HIS A 47 -9.85 2.02 8.70
N SER A 48 -9.75 3.36 8.63
CA SER A 48 -10.32 4.19 7.56
C SER A 48 -9.49 5.45 7.38
N HIS A 49 -9.46 5.98 6.16
CA HIS A 49 -8.82 7.23 5.78
C HIS A 49 -9.45 7.76 4.48
N GLU A 50 -8.81 8.74 3.82
CA GLU A 50 -9.24 9.25 2.52
C GLU A 50 -9.09 8.18 1.42
N GLY A 51 -9.50 8.49 0.19
CA GLY A 51 -9.58 7.53 -0.90
C GLY A 51 -8.27 6.80 -1.17
N GLN A 52 -8.35 5.49 -1.44
CA GLN A 52 -7.19 4.67 -1.78
C GLN A 52 -7.47 3.84 -3.03
N TRP A 53 -6.54 3.87 -3.98
CA TRP A 53 -6.57 3.04 -5.18
C TRP A 53 -5.25 2.28 -5.34
N GLY A 54 -5.32 0.95 -5.32
CA GLY A 54 -4.16 0.07 -5.40
C GLY A 54 -4.13 -0.75 -6.69
N ILE A 55 -2.93 -0.98 -7.21
CA ILE A 55 -2.65 -1.93 -8.31
C ILE A 55 -1.69 -2.99 -7.78
N VAL A 56 -2.12 -4.26 -7.83
CA VAL A 56 -1.27 -5.37 -7.38
C VAL A 56 -0.24 -5.69 -8.46
N LEU A 57 1.04 -5.58 -8.10
CA LEU A 57 2.17 -5.85 -9.00
C LEU A 57 2.67 -7.29 -8.86
N GLU A 58 2.72 -7.82 -7.64
CA GLU A 58 3.13 -9.19 -7.34
C GLU A 58 2.38 -9.73 -6.12
N GLY A 59 2.30 -11.06 -6.01
CA GLY A 59 1.75 -11.74 -4.83
C GLY A 59 0.22 -11.65 -4.70
N LYS A 60 -0.25 -11.68 -3.45
CA LYS A 60 -1.66 -11.76 -3.07
C LYS A 60 -1.94 -10.87 -1.85
N ILE A 61 -3.11 -10.21 -1.86
CA ILE A 61 -3.70 -9.54 -0.70
C ILE A 61 -5.17 -9.95 -0.54
N GLU A 62 -5.61 -10.12 0.70
CA GLU A 62 -7.02 -10.22 1.05
C GLU A 62 -7.46 -8.94 1.74
N LEU A 63 -8.50 -8.28 1.25
CA LEU A 63 -9.07 -7.09 1.86
C LEU A 63 -10.52 -7.36 2.25
N THR A 64 -10.93 -6.90 3.41
CA THR A 64 -12.34 -6.73 3.77
C THR A 64 -12.64 -5.25 3.64
N ILE A 65 -13.50 -4.86 2.68
CA ILE A 65 -13.87 -3.47 2.42
C ILE A 65 -15.38 -3.37 2.62
N ASP A 66 -15.82 -2.53 3.54
CA ASP A 66 -17.24 -2.41 3.93
C ASP A 66 -17.88 -3.78 4.27
N GLY A 67 -17.16 -4.58 5.05
CA GLY A 67 -17.58 -5.94 5.43
C GLY A 67 -17.49 -6.99 4.32
N VAL A 68 -17.15 -6.62 3.08
CA VAL A 68 -17.04 -7.56 1.96
C VAL A 68 -15.59 -7.99 1.76
N LYS A 69 -15.31 -9.29 1.99
CA LYS A 69 -14.00 -9.88 1.76
C LYS A 69 -13.75 -10.15 0.27
N LYS A 70 -12.60 -9.71 -0.24
CA LYS A 70 -12.12 -9.95 -1.61
C LYS A 70 -10.63 -10.31 -1.59
N THR A 71 -10.22 -11.10 -2.57
CA THR A 71 -8.81 -11.41 -2.84
C THR A 71 -8.40 -10.67 -4.11
N PHE A 72 -7.21 -10.06 -4.07
CA PHE A 72 -6.59 -9.43 -5.23
C PHE A 72 -5.21 -10.04 -5.47
N VAL A 73 -4.88 -10.25 -6.74
CA VAL A 73 -3.61 -10.81 -7.22
C VAL A 73 -3.04 -9.94 -8.33
N LYS A 74 -1.83 -10.27 -8.80
CA LYS A 74 -1.14 -9.56 -9.88
C LYS A 74 -2.05 -9.15 -11.03
N GLY A 75 -2.07 -7.84 -11.33
CA GLY A 75 -2.88 -7.23 -12.39
C GLY A 75 -4.26 -6.72 -11.93
N ASP A 76 -4.71 -7.13 -10.74
CA ASP A 76 -5.94 -6.61 -10.16
C ASP A 76 -5.78 -5.17 -9.67
N ARG A 77 -6.92 -4.49 -9.58
CA ARG A 77 -7.03 -3.16 -8.99
C ARG A 77 -8.17 -3.15 -7.98
N TYR A 78 -8.01 -2.38 -6.93
CA TYR A 78 -9.06 -2.15 -5.95
C TYR A 78 -9.16 -0.67 -5.63
N PHE A 79 -10.37 -0.26 -5.26
CA PHE A 79 -10.66 1.09 -4.80
C PHE A 79 -11.35 0.99 -3.45
N ILE A 80 -10.85 1.74 -2.49
CA ILE A 80 -11.42 1.94 -1.16
C ILE A 80 -11.88 3.40 -1.11
N PRO A 81 -13.19 3.68 -1.10
CA PRO A 81 -13.69 5.03 -0.98
C PRO A 81 -13.30 5.68 0.35
N GLU A 82 -13.26 7.01 0.37
CA GLU A 82 -13.01 7.78 1.60
C GLU A 82 -13.94 7.34 2.74
N GLY A 83 -13.38 7.21 3.94
CA GLY A 83 -14.10 6.88 5.16
C GLY A 83 -14.58 5.43 5.27
N VAL A 84 -14.47 4.62 4.21
CA VAL A 84 -14.88 3.21 4.24
C VAL A 84 -13.90 2.40 5.08
N ARG A 85 -14.45 1.70 6.07
CA ARG A 85 -13.69 0.80 6.93
C ARG A 85 -13.16 -0.38 6.13
N HIS A 86 -11.89 -0.68 6.34
CA HIS A 86 -11.24 -1.80 5.70
C HIS A 86 -10.15 -2.41 6.59
N SER A 87 -9.96 -3.70 6.44
CA SER A 87 -8.88 -4.50 7.04
C SER A 87 -8.30 -5.42 5.98
N GLY A 88 -7.17 -6.06 6.27
CA GLY A 88 -6.61 -6.99 5.30
C GLY A 88 -5.56 -7.92 5.84
N LYS A 89 -5.26 -8.92 5.02
CA LYS A 89 -4.11 -9.81 5.17
C LYS A 89 -3.24 -9.69 3.93
N ILE A 90 -2.04 -9.19 4.11
CA ILE A 90 -1.02 -9.04 3.08
C ILE A 90 -0.08 -10.23 3.24
N TYR A 91 0.15 -10.97 2.15
CA TYR A 91 1.00 -12.16 2.20
C TYR A 91 2.44 -11.82 1.79
N ALA A 92 3.41 -12.54 2.36
CA ALA A 92 4.81 -12.39 1.99
C ALA A 92 5.01 -12.54 0.47
N GLY A 93 5.84 -11.68 -0.12
CA GLY A 93 6.05 -11.58 -1.55
C GLY A 93 5.03 -10.69 -2.29
N TYR A 94 4.13 -10.03 -1.56
CA TYR A 94 3.23 -9.02 -2.12
C TYR A 94 3.99 -7.72 -2.46
N ALA A 95 3.63 -7.13 -3.59
CA ALA A 95 4.03 -5.77 -3.93
C ALA A 95 2.94 -5.04 -4.69
N ASP A 96 2.84 -3.73 -4.46
CA ASP A 96 1.87 -2.86 -5.12
C ASP A 96 2.40 -1.45 -5.41
N MET A 97 1.60 -0.74 -6.19
CA MET A 97 1.61 0.71 -6.25
C MET A 97 0.25 1.19 -5.78
N THR A 98 0.23 2.07 -4.79
CA THR A 98 -1.00 2.62 -4.21
C THR A 98 -1.01 4.13 -4.30
N TYR A 99 -2.07 4.68 -4.90
CA TYR A 99 -2.43 6.08 -4.82
C TYR A 99 -3.31 6.28 -3.58
N PHE A 100 -2.89 7.18 -2.70
CA PHE A 100 -3.70 7.71 -1.61
C PHE A 100 -4.11 9.12 -1.99
N ASP A 101 -5.42 9.38 -2.02
CA ASP A 101 -6.00 10.72 -2.23
C ASP A 101 -5.82 11.62 -1.00
N GLN A 102 -4.65 11.51 -0.35
CA GLN A 102 -4.32 12.09 0.94
C GLN A 102 -2.88 12.59 0.93
N LYS A 103 -2.70 13.90 1.04
CA LYS A 103 -1.36 14.53 1.02
C LYS A 103 -0.42 14.05 2.13
N SER A 104 -0.95 13.61 3.26
CA SER A 104 -0.18 13.33 4.48
C SER A 104 -0.55 11.97 5.09
N ARG A 105 -0.71 10.93 4.24
CA ARG A 105 -1.00 9.56 4.71
C ARG A 105 0.17 8.98 5.50
N TYR A 106 1.38 9.16 4.99
CA TYR A 106 2.63 8.71 5.60
C TYR A 106 3.67 9.83 5.66
N LYS A 107 4.55 9.76 6.65
CA LYS A 107 5.74 10.61 6.75
C LYS A 107 6.91 9.96 6.01
N ILE A 108 7.94 10.76 5.72
CA ILE A 108 9.24 10.23 5.31
C ILE A 108 9.90 9.63 6.56
N LYS A 109 10.46 8.43 6.42
CA LYS A 109 11.24 7.77 7.45
C LYS A 109 12.54 8.54 7.72
N GLU A 110 12.73 8.96 8.96
CA GLU A 110 13.99 9.58 9.39
C GLU A 110 15.12 8.53 9.37
N ARG A 111 16.32 8.96 8.97
CA ARG A 111 17.50 8.09 8.86
C ARG A 111 18.16 7.84 10.20
#